data_AF-A0A1F2VFX5-F1
#
_entry.id   AF-A0A1F2VFX5-F1
#
_cell.length_a   1.000
_cell.length_b   1.000
_cell.length_c   1.000
_cell.angle_alpha   90.00
_cell.angle_beta   90.00
_cell.angle_gamma   90.00
#
_symmetry.space_group_name_H-M   'P 1'
#
loop_
_entity.id
_entity.type
_entity.pdbx_description
1 polymer ?
#
loop_
_entity_poly.entity_id
_entity_poly.type
_entity_poly.pdbx_seq_one_letter_code
_entity_poly.pdbx_strand_id
1 'polypeptide(L)'
;MRDMKTLSGRVDRIANPYMAYMQITCLEMEKVRKGREKDSALKRLQDLDARLHEIEREKAALLHALAERGAARAATASPGGRRAFNGGAAGLKLRY
;
A
#
# COMPACT_ATOMS: atom_id res chain seq x y z
N MET A 1 43.63 -3.09 54.49
CA MET A 1 44.18 -2.92 53.13
C MET A 1 43.35 -1.87 52.42
N ARG A 2 43.97 -0.82 51.85
CA ARG A 2 43.26 0.22 51.11
C ARG A 2 43.17 -0.20 49.64
N ASP A 3 41.95 -0.33 49.12
CA ASP A 3 41.72 -0.60 47.70
C ASP A 3 42.12 0.62 46.87
N MET A 4 43.21 0.48 46.13
CA MET A 4 43.69 1.49 45.19
C MET A 4 42.78 1.46 43.95
N LYS A 5 41.66 2.19 44.00
CA LYS A 5 40.75 2.36 42.85
C LYS A 5 41.41 3.28 41.84
N THR A 6 41.99 2.72 40.78
CA THR A 6 42.52 3.50 39.68
C THR A 6 41.34 4.16 38.94
N LEU A 7 41.26 5.50 38.99
CA LEU A 7 40.32 6.33 38.22
C LEU A 7 40.51 6.23 36.69
N SER A 8 41.45 5.39 36.23
CA SER A 8 41.83 5.16 34.84
C SER A 8 40.71 4.61 33.95
N GLY A 9 39.60 4.13 34.52
CA GLY A 9 38.48 3.56 33.77
C GLY A 9 37.41 4.55 33.29
N ARG A 10 37.46 5.81 33.74
CA ARG A 10 36.52 6.88 33.30
C ARG A 10 37.25 7.92 32.45
N VAL A 11 37.92 7.48 31.40
CA VAL A 11 38.22 8.40 30.30
C VAL A 11 36.90 8.61 29.57
N ASP A 12 36.31 9.78 29.81
CA ASP A 12 35.11 10.22 29.11
C ASP A 12 35.38 10.07 27.61
N ARG A 13 34.61 9.23 26.91
CA ARG A 13 34.89 8.88 25.50
C ARG A 13 34.83 10.10 24.59
N ILE A 14 34.18 11.18 25.07
CA ILE A 14 34.07 12.49 24.43
C ILE A 14 35.34 13.34 24.68
N ALA A 15 36.07 13.11 25.77
CA ALA A 15 37.29 13.84 26.11
C ALA A 15 38.50 13.48 25.23
N ASN A 16 38.40 12.41 24.42
CA ASN A 16 39.39 12.07 23.41
C ASN A 16 38.88 12.44 22.00
N PRO A 17 39.33 13.56 21.41
CA PRO A 17 38.90 14.02 20.09
C PRO A 17 39.01 12.94 19.00
N TYR A 18 40.03 12.10 19.05
CA TYR A 18 40.22 11.01 18.08
C TYR A 18 39.07 10.00 18.10
N MET A 19 38.61 9.61 19.30
CA MET A 19 37.50 8.66 19.45
C MET A 19 36.19 9.29 18.99
N ALA A 20 36.00 10.59 19.23
CA ALA A 20 34.84 11.33 18.73
C ALA A 20 34.83 11.37 17.19
N TYR A 21 35.96 11.68 16.55
CA TYR A 21 36.05 11.66 15.09
C TYR A 21 35.75 10.28 14.50
N MET A 22 36.28 9.20 15.10
CA MET A 22 35.95 7.84 14.66
C MET A 22 34.46 7.54 14.75
N GLN A 23 33.81 7.93 15.85
CA GLN A 23 32.37 7.74 16.02
C GLN A 23 31.58 8.50 14.95
N ILE A 24 31.98 9.74 14.65
CA ILE A 24 31.38 10.55 13.59
C ILE A 24 31.51 9.85 12.23
N THR A 25 32.70 9.36 11.87
CA THR A 25 32.90 8.64 10.60
C THR A 25 32.01 7.39 10.50
N CYS A 26 31.87 6.63 11.59
CA CYS A 26 30.95 5.48 11.62
C CYS A 26 29.49 5.89 11.38
N LEU A 27 29.03 6.98 12.03
CA LEU A 27 27.68 7.50 11.85
C LEU A 27 27.45 8.04 10.42
N GLU A 28 28.46 8.68 9.82
CA GLU A 28 28.41 9.13 8.44
C GLU A 28 28.27 7.97 7.45
N MET A 29 29.04 6.91 7.63
CA MET A 29 28.93 5.69 6.81
C MET A 29 27.55 5.04 6.96
N GLU A 30 27.04 4.95 8.18
CA GLU A 30 25.71 4.42 8.43
C GLU A 30 24.62 5.28 7.79
N LYS A 31 24.72 6.61 7.89
CA LYS A 31 23.79 7.54 7.24
C LYS A 31 23.76 7.34 5.73
N VAL A 32 24.91 7.17 5.09
CA VAL A 32 25.00 6.91 3.64
C VAL A 32 24.32 5.58 3.29
N ARG A 33 24.60 4.52 4.06
CA ARG A 33 23.96 3.20 3.86
C ARG A 33 22.44 3.30 3.98
N LYS A 34 21.94 3.96 5.04
CA LYS A 34 20.51 4.17 5.26
C LYS A 34 19.86 5.06 4.21
N GLY A 35 20.60 6.03 3.67
CA GLY A 35 20.16 6.81 2.51
C GLY A 35 19.87 5.91 1.30
N ARG A 36 20.80 5.01 0.95
CA ARG A 36 20.60 4.07 -0.17
C ARG A 36 19.41 3.12 0.04
N GLU A 37 19.25 2.60 1.25
CA GLU A 37 18.08 1.78 1.61
C GLU A 37 16.77 2.57 1.43
N LYS A 38 16.75 3.83 1.90
CA LYS A 38 15.60 4.74 1.73
C LYS A 38 15.30 4.98 0.25
N ASP A 39 16.31 5.28 -0.56
CA ASP A 39 16.11 5.55 -1.99
C ASP A 39 15.54 4.33 -2.72
N SER A 40 16.03 3.12 -2.38
CA SER A 40 15.46 1.87 -2.89
C SER A 40 14.01 1.66 -2.45
N ALA A 41 13.67 1.97 -1.20
CA ALA A 41 12.30 1.87 -0.70
C ALA A 41 11.36 2.89 -1.36
N LEU A 42 11.83 4.13 -1.58
CA LEU A 42 11.07 5.16 -2.27
C LEU A 42 10.75 4.78 -3.71
N LYS A 43 11.70 4.17 -4.43
CA LYS A 43 11.45 3.65 -5.78
C LYS A 43 10.32 2.61 -5.77
N ARG A 44 10.34 1.66 -4.83
CA ARG A 44 9.28 0.66 -4.70
C ARG A 44 7.93 1.30 -4.41
N LEU A 45 7.89 2.35 -3.59
CA LEU A 45 6.66 3.08 -3.29
C LEU A 45 6.12 3.78 -4.53
N GLN A 46 6.98 4.41 -5.34
CA GLN A 46 6.58 5.01 -6.62
C GLN A 46 6.02 3.97 -7.60
N ASP A 47 6.64 2.79 -7.68
CA ASP A 47 6.15 1.70 -8.53
C ASP A 47 4.75 1.22 -8.07
N LEU A 48 4.52 1.14 -6.75
CA LEU A 48 3.21 0.80 -6.18
C LEU A 48 2.17 1.87 -6.49
N ASP A 49 2.49 3.15 -6.30
CA ASP A 49 1.58 4.25 -6.60
C ASP A 49 1.18 4.27 -8.08
N ALA A 50 2.15 4.05 -8.98
CA ALA A 50 1.88 3.92 -10.41
C ALA A 50 0.91 2.77 -10.71
N ARG A 51 1.11 1.60 -10.09
CA ARG A 51 0.22 0.45 -10.27
C ARG A 51 -1.18 0.71 -9.71
N LEU A 52 -1.31 1.40 -8.59
CA LEU A 52 -2.61 1.78 -8.04
C LEU A 52 -3.39 2.70 -9.00
N HIS A 53 -2.70 3.68 -9.61
CA HIS A 53 -3.30 4.53 -10.63
C HIS A 53 -3.73 3.76 -11.88
N GLU A 54 -2.93 2.78 -12.32
CA GLU A 54 -3.34 1.88 -13.40
C GLU A 54 -4.60 1.09 -13.06
N ILE A 55 -4.66 0.51 -11.86
CA ILE A 55 -5.83 -0.25 -11.40
C ILE A 55 -7.10 0.60 -11.43
N GLU A 56 -7.05 1.84 -10.94
CA GLU A 56 -8.23 2.71 -10.99
C GLU A 56 -8.64 3.07 -12.43
N ARG A 57 -7.68 3.24 -13.34
CA ARG A 57 -7.98 3.42 -14.78
C ARG A 57 -8.61 2.18 -15.39
N GLU A 58 -8.05 1.00 -15.15
CA GLU A 58 -8.60 -0.29 -15.61
C GLU A 58 -10.03 -0.49 -15.10
N LYS A 59 -10.26 -0.24 -13.81
CA LYS A 59 -11.59 -0.32 -13.19
C LYS A 59 -12.57 0.65 -13.81
N ALA A 60 -12.18 1.91 -14.04
CA ALA A 60 -13.03 2.90 -14.69
C ALA A 60 -13.41 2.47 -16.11
N ALA A 61 -12.45 1.94 -16.88
CA ALA A 61 -12.70 1.40 -18.22
C ALA A 61 -13.68 0.23 -18.21
N LEU A 62 -13.53 -0.70 -17.25
CA LEU A 62 -14.46 -1.82 -17.09
C LEU A 62 -15.88 -1.36 -16.71
N LEU A 63 -15.99 -0.39 -15.79
CA LEU A 63 -17.28 0.18 -15.41
C LEU A 63 -17.95 0.90 -16.60
N HIS A 64 -17.18 1.62 -17.40
CA HIS A 64 -17.70 2.26 -18.62
C HIS A 64 -18.23 1.23 -19.62
N ALA A 65 -17.45 0.18 -19.91
CA ALA A 65 -17.86 -0.88 -20.82
C ALA A 65 -19.12 -1.62 -20.33
N LEU A 66 -19.27 -1.80 -19.01
CA LEU A 66 -20.48 -2.37 -18.42
C LEU A 66 -21.69 -1.43 -18.57
N ALA A 67 -21.51 -0.13 -18.38
CA ALA A 67 -22.56 0.87 -18.57
C ALA A 67 -23.05 0.90 -20.02
N GLU A 68 -22.14 0.88 -21.01
CA GLU A 68 -22.48 0.83 -22.43
C GLU A 68 -23.27 -0.44 -22.79
N ARG A 69 -22.85 -1.61 -22.27
CA ARG A 69 -23.58 -2.88 -22.47
C ARG A 69 -24.96 -2.85 -21.80
N GLY A 70 -25.06 -2.28 -20.60
CA GLY A 70 -26.33 -2.09 -19.90
C GLY A 70 -27.27 -1.17 -20.66
N ALA A 71 -26.76 -0.05 -21.19
CA ALA A 71 -27.51 0.90 -22.00
C ALA A 71 -27.97 0.28 -23.34
N ALA A 72 -27.11 -0.49 -24.02
CA ALA A 72 -27.49 -1.22 -25.25
C ALA A 72 -28.59 -2.26 -24.98
N ARG A 73 -28.55 -2.93 -23.82
CA ARG A 73 -29.59 -3.88 -23.39
C ARG A 73 -30.90 -3.17 -23.03
N ALA A 74 -30.83 -1.97 -22.45
CA ALA A 74 -32.02 -1.16 -22.16
C ALA A 74 -32.63 -0.55 -23.44
N ALA A 75 -31.82 -0.15 -24.42
CA ALA A 75 -32.29 0.38 -25.71
C ALA A 75 -32.94 -0.69 -26.61
N THR A 76 -32.48 -1.95 -26.51
CA THR A 76 -33.12 -3.09 -27.19
C THR A 76 -34.36 -3.61 -26.44
N ALA A 77 -34.50 -3.30 -25.15
CA ALA A 77 -35.73 -3.46 -24.40
C ALA A 77 -36.69 -2.30 -24.73
N SER A 78 -37.41 -2.42 -25.84
CA SER A 78 -38.48 -1.49 -26.22
C SER A 78 -39.41 -1.14 -25.03
N PRO A 79 -39.83 0.13 -24.84
CA PRO A 79 -40.82 0.52 -23.83
C PRO A 79 -42.26 0.13 -24.22
N GLY A 80 -42.43 -0.91 -25.04
CA GLY A 80 -43.71 -1.41 -25.54
C GLY A 80 -44.02 -2.80 -25.01
N GLY A 81 -44.22 -2.92 -23.70
CA GLY A 81 -44.47 -4.23 -23.10
C GLY A 81 -45.10 -4.17 -21.71
N ARG A 82 -46.20 -3.43 -21.53
CA ARG A 82 -47.12 -3.73 -20.42
C ARG A 82 -47.73 -5.12 -20.66
N ARG A 83 -47.01 -6.19 -20.30
CA ARG A 83 -47.64 -7.48 -20.07
C ARG A 83 -48.32 -7.39 -18.72
N ALA A 84 -49.63 -7.16 -18.76
CA ALA A 84 -50.50 -7.39 -17.62
C ALA A 84 -50.28 -8.83 -17.14
N PHE A 85 -49.70 -8.99 -15.96
CA PHE A 85 -49.62 -10.29 -15.30
C PHE A 85 -51.00 -10.55 -14.69
N ASN A 86 -51.90 -11.08 -15.50
CA ASN A 86 -53.18 -11.60 -15.07
C ASN A 86 -53.17 -13.11 -15.32
N GLY A 87 -53.24 -13.89 -14.24
CA GLY A 87 -53.60 -15.31 -14.35
C GLY A 87 -52.86 -16.25 -13.42
N GLY A 88 -53.53 -16.62 -12.32
CA GLY A 88 -53.61 -18.02 -11.94
C GLY A 88 -52.67 -18.48 -10.84
N ALA A 89 -53.25 -18.68 -9.65
CA ALA A 89 -52.70 -19.54 -8.62
C ALA A 89 -52.33 -20.92 -9.19
N ALA A 90 -51.05 -21.26 -9.19
CA ALA A 90 -50.58 -22.62 -9.36
C ALA A 90 -49.38 -22.84 -8.44
N GLY A 91 -49.64 -23.55 -7.34
CA GLY A 91 -48.70 -23.76 -6.24
C GLY A 91 -47.44 -24.52 -6.65
N LEU A 92 -46.29 -24.02 -6.20
CA LEU A 92 -45.06 -24.79 -6.17
C LEU A 92 -45.13 -25.82 -5.04
N LYS A 93 -45.27 -27.09 -5.40
CA LYS A 93 -45.04 -28.22 -4.47
C LYS A 93 -43.54 -28.45 -4.36
N LEU A 94 -42.94 -28.02 -3.26
CA LEU A 94 -41.64 -28.54 -2.83
C LEU A 94 -41.83 -29.99 -2.34
N ARG A 95 -41.04 -30.91 -2.90
CA ARG A 95 -40.84 -32.25 -2.34
C ARG A 95 -39.59 -32.21 -1.47
N TYR A 96 -39.75 -32.59 -0.20
CA TYR A 96 -38.65 -32.93 0.70
C TYR A 96 -38.18 -34.35 0.39
#